data_AF-A0A838QMS7-F1
#
_entry.id   AF-A0A838QMS7-F1
#
_cell.length_a   1.000
_cell.length_b   1.000
_cell.length_c   1.000
_cell.angle_alpha   90.00
_cell.angle_beta   90.00
_cell.angle_gamma   90.00
#
_symmetry.space_group_name_H-M   'P 1'
#
loop_
_entity.id
_entity.type
_entity.pdbx_description
1 polymer ?
#
loop_
_entity_poly.entity_id
_entity_poly.type
_entity_poly.pdbx_seq_one_letter_code
_entity_poly.pdbx_strand_id
1 'polypeptide(L)'
;MNGSEGCSPHLSPAGPKPARAVMGRIGLCCVGLFASLTTALGAQSPDSVAADLSTLDIDELARVKVTSAARRPETLSNTSAALSLISREDIRRSGAANLPEALRLLPGLAAFQVGTRDWAVSSRGFHQQSSNKMLVLIDGRVVYSPIFAGVFWDVQRVPLEDVERIELIRGPGAALWGANAVNGVINIVTRPAGETAGGLPL
;
A
#
# COMPACT_ATOMS: atom_id res chain seq x y z
N MET A 1 35.74 64.30 39.83
CA MET A 1 35.36 62.88 40.02
C MET A 1 34.40 62.53 38.88
N ASN A 2 34.65 61.36 38.27
CA ASN A 2 34.35 60.95 36.89
C ASN A 2 32.93 61.11 36.35
N GLY A 3 32.86 61.30 35.02
CA GLY A 3 31.81 60.78 34.15
C GLY A 3 32.39 59.74 33.16
N SER A 4 31.50 58.89 32.64
CA SER A 4 31.45 58.18 31.33
C SER A 4 30.71 56.83 31.51
N GLU A 5 29.53 56.61 30.92
CA GLU A 5 29.19 56.14 29.54
C GLU A 5 28.83 54.64 29.49
N GLY A 6 27.85 54.29 28.65
CA GLY A 6 27.50 52.91 28.21
C GLY A 6 26.08 52.49 28.59
N CYS A 7 25.03 52.74 27.79
CA CYS A 7 24.66 52.18 26.47
C CYS A 7 24.23 50.70 26.51
N SER A 8 22.94 50.45 26.25
CA SER A 8 22.46 49.21 25.62
C SER A 8 21.17 49.50 24.82
N PRO A 9 21.03 48.97 23.59
CA PRO A 9 20.13 49.53 22.60
C PRO A 9 18.76 48.85 22.50
N HIS A 10 17.89 49.66 21.92
CA HIS A 10 16.49 49.52 21.54
C HIS A 10 16.32 48.63 20.29
N LEU A 11 15.34 47.72 20.27
CA LEU A 11 14.73 47.21 19.03
C LEU A 11 13.21 47.05 19.23
N SER A 12 12.46 47.96 18.59
CA SER A 12 11.01 47.86 18.39
C SER A 12 10.69 47.11 17.09
N PRO A 13 9.52 46.46 16.99
CA PRO A 13 9.17 45.59 15.88
C PRO A 13 8.87 46.35 14.58
N ALA A 14 9.31 45.77 13.47
CA ALA A 14 9.14 46.28 12.11
C ALA A 14 7.66 46.24 11.68
N GLY A 15 7.14 47.37 11.18
CA GLY A 15 5.84 47.49 10.55
C GLY A 15 5.77 46.89 9.13
N PRO A 16 4.55 46.71 8.58
CA PRO A 16 4.33 46.02 7.31
C PRO A 16 4.78 46.86 6.10
N LYS A 17 5.38 46.18 5.11
CA LYS A 17 5.81 46.78 3.83
C LYS A 17 4.63 46.94 2.87
N PRO A 18 4.54 48.03 2.08
CA PRO A 18 3.46 48.23 1.12
C PRO A 18 3.63 47.36 -0.14
N ALA A 19 2.51 46.80 -0.59
CA ALA A 19 2.38 46.07 -1.85
C ALA A 19 2.41 47.03 -3.05
N ARG A 20 3.24 46.72 -4.05
CA ARG A 20 3.24 47.41 -5.34
C ARG A 20 2.31 46.66 -6.30
N ALA A 21 1.22 47.30 -6.67
CA ALA A 21 0.34 46.90 -7.76
C ALA A 21 0.98 47.25 -9.11
N VAL A 22 0.98 46.30 -10.05
CA VAL A 22 1.21 46.57 -11.47
C VAL A 22 0.01 46.06 -12.24
N MET A 23 -0.73 47.01 -12.81
CA MET A 23 -1.95 46.84 -13.59
C MET A 23 -1.62 46.76 -15.08
N GLY A 24 -2.08 45.69 -15.73
CA GLY A 24 -2.75 45.72 -17.03
C GLY A 24 -1.90 45.77 -18.31
N ARG A 25 -2.14 44.79 -19.20
CA ARG A 25 -2.52 45.07 -20.60
C ARG A 25 -3.14 43.84 -21.27
N ILE A 26 -4.38 44.03 -21.68
CA ILE A 26 -5.21 43.17 -22.54
C ILE A 26 -4.61 43.18 -23.95
N GLY A 27 -4.48 42.00 -24.57
CA GLY A 27 -4.04 41.84 -25.95
C GLY A 27 -4.65 40.57 -26.56
N LEU A 28 -5.83 40.73 -27.16
CA LEU A 28 -6.50 39.76 -28.03
C LEU A 28 -5.83 39.83 -29.42
N CYS A 29 -5.28 38.73 -29.94
CA CYS A 29 -5.15 38.57 -31.39
C CYS A 29 -5.00 37.09 -31.79
N CYS A 30 -5.74 36.73 -32.82
CA CYS A 30 -6.00 35.41 -33.34
C CYS A 30 -4.84 34.83 -34.18
N VAL A 31 -5.04 33.55 -34.53
CA VAL A 31 -4.56 32.84 -35.74
C VAL A 31 -3.22 32.11 -35.60
N GLY A 32 -3.28 30.78 -35.78
CA GLY A 32 -2.25 30.05 -36.52
C GLY A 32 -1.75 28.75 -35.91
N LEU A 33 -2.39 27.65 -36.33
CA LEU A 33 -1.72 26.45 -36.87
C LEU A 33 -0.77 25.67 -35.95
N PHE A 34 -1.17 24.47 -35.51
CA PHE A 34 -0.40 23.24 -35.76
C PHE A 34 -1.26 22.01 -35.40
N ALA A 35 -1.54 21.21 -36.42
CA ALA A 35 -2.15 19.90 -36.30
C ALA A 35 -1.16 18.93 -35.66
N SER A 36 -1.60 18.19 -34.64
CA SER A 36 -0.96 16.96 -34.21
C SER A 36 -2.03 15.95 -33.80
N LEU A 37 -2.21 14.97 -34.67
CA LEU A 37 -3.02 13.78 -34.51
C LEU A 37 -2.44 12.96 -33.34
N THR A 38 -3.05 13.03 -32.16
CA THR A 38 -2.66 12.20 -31.02
C THR A 38 -3.20 10.78 -31.24
N THR A 39 -2.36 9.92 -31.81
CA THR A 39 -2.53 8.47 -31.73
C THR A 39 -2.62 8.07 -30.26
N ALA A 40 -3.79 7.57 -29.86
CA ALA A 40 -3.99 6.93 -28.57
C ALA A 40 -3.10 5.68 -28.49
N LEU A 41 -2.01 5.78 -27.75
CA LEU A 41 -1.17 4.64 -27.42
C LEU A 41 -1.96 3.79 -26.41
N GLY A 42 -2.41 2.62 -26.85
CA GLY A 42 -3.10 1.66 -25.98
C GLY A 42 -2.23 1.33 -24.77
N ALA A 43 -2.71 1.69 -23.59
CA ALA A 43 -2.15 1.22 -22.33
C ALA A 43 -2.42 -0.29 -22.24
N GLN A 44 -1.40 -1.09 -22.50
CA GLN A 44 -1.42 -2.50 -22.15
C GLN A 44 -1.25 -2.58 -20.62
N SER A 45 -2.35 -2.81 -19.92
CA SER A 45 -2.32 -3.20 -18.52
C SER A 45 -1.52 -4.50 -18.40
N PRO A 46 -0.55 -4.60 -17.46
CA PRO A 46 0.19 -5.83 -17.28
C PRO A 46 -0.79 -6.92 -16.82
N ASP A 47 -0.85 -8.01 -17.58
CA ASP A 47 -1.67 -9.18 -17.31
C ASP A 47 -1.59 -9.58 -15.83
N SER A 48 -2.74 -9.49 -15.16
CA SER A 48 -2.96 -10.08 -13.85
C SER A 48 -3.02 -11.59 -14.02
N VAL A 49 -1.85 -12.21 -14.03
CA VAL A 49 -1.70 -13.66 -14.13
C VAL A 49 -2.31 -14.30 -12.87
N ALA A 50 -3.56 -14.72 -13.03
CA ALA A 50 -4.33 -15.48 -12.07
C ALA A 50 -3.84 -16.93 -12.05
N ALA A 51 -2.99 -17.29 -11.08
CA ALA A 51 -2.66 -18.70 -10.90
C ALA A 51 -2.11 -19.02 -9.52
N ASP A 52 -2.48 -20.22 -9.07
CA ASP A 52 -1.64 -21.04 -8.22
C ASP A 52 -0.24 -21.10 -8.84
N LEU A 53 0.74 -20.55 -8.13
CA LEU A 53 2.14 -20.45 -8.57
C LEU A 53 2.72 -21.81 -8.98
N SER A 54 2.15 -22.92 -8.49
CA SER A 54 2.56 -24.28 -8.86
C SER A 54 2.06 -24.73 -10.24
N THR A 55 1.10 -24.01 -10.83
CA THR A 55 0.48 -24.33 -12.13
C THR A 55 0.95 -23.46 -13.28
N LEU A 56 1.76 -22.44 -12.99
CA LEU A 56 2.34 -21.54 -13.99
C LEU A 56 3.54 -22.18 -14.67
N ASP A 57 3.69 -21.90 -15.97
CA ASP A 57 4.95 -22.16 -16.65
C ASP A 57 6.06 -21.26 -16.09
N ILE A 58 7.30 -21.69 -16.20
CA ILE A 58 8.46 -21.01 -15.62
C ILE A 58 8.59 -19.56 -16.15
N ASP A 59 8.26 -19.35 -17.42
CA ASP A 59 8.29 -18.04 -18.07
C ASP A 59 7.17 -17.11 -17.57
N GLU A 60 6.01 -17.66 -17.23
CA GLU A 60 4.88 -16.91 -16.65
C GLU A 60 5.17 -16.55 -15.20
N LEU A 61 5.68 -17.51 -14.42
CA LEU A 61 6.10 -17.29 -13.05
C LEU A 61 7.18 -16.21 -12.97
N ALA A 62 8.11 -16.17 -13.93
CA ALA A 62 9.16 -15.17 -14.02
C ALA A 62 8.66 -13.75 -14.30
N ARG A 63 7.42 -13.56 -14.78
CA ARG A 63 6.85 -12.24 -15.07
C ARG A 63 5.99 -11.66 -13.94
N VAL A 64 5.57 -12.49 -12.98
CA VAL A 64 4.73 -12.04 -11.84
C VAL A 64 5.48 -11.00 -11.03
N LYS A 65 4.90 -9.80 -10.86
CA LYS A 65 5.50 -8.73 -10.06
C LYS A 65 5.02 -8.78 -8.61
N VAL A 66 5.97 -8.70 -7.69
CA VAL A 66 5.75 -8.75 -6.24
C VAL A 66 6.44 -7.57 -5.58
N THR A 67 5.88 -7.05 -4.49
CA THR A 67 6.41 -5.83 -3.84
C THR A 67 6.85 -6.08 -2.40
N SER A 68 6.22 -7.04 -1.73
CA SER A 68 6.50 -7.39 -0.33
C SER A 68 7.93 -7.88 -0.09
N ALA A 69 8.58 -8.50 -1.08
CA ALA A 69 9.88 -9.15 -0.93
C ALA A 69 11.06 -8.18 -0.92
N ALA A 70 10.97 -7.05 -1.62
CA ALA A 70 12.07 -6.07 -1.75
C ALA A 70 11.67 -4.63 -1.40
N ARG A 71 10.42 -4.38 -0.97
CA ARG A 71 9.82 -3.03 -0.81
C ARG A 71 9.76 -2.21 -2.11
N ARG A 72 10.10 -2.82 -3.23
CA ARG A 72 10.01 -2.29 -4.58
C ARG A 72 9.46 -3.40 -5.48
N PRO A 73 8.77 -3.06 -6.58
CA PRO A 73 8.34 -4.06 -7.55
C PRO A 73 9.53 -4.85 -8.08
N GLU A 74 9.47 -6.17 -7.99
CA GLU A 74 10.41 -7.09 -8.63
C GLU A 74 9.69 -8.33 -9.15
N THR A 75 10.33 -9.06 -10.05
CA THR A 75 9.77 -10.32 -10.53
C THR A 75 9.89 -11.40 -9.46
N LEU A 76 8.89 -12.28 -9.38
CA LEU A 76 8.86 -13.39 -8.43
C LEU A 76 10.08 -14.30 -8.56
N SER A 77 10.57 -14.52 -9.79
CA SER A 77 11.81 -15.27 -10.07
C SER A 77 13.06 -14.67 -9.44
N ASN A 78 13.06 -13.37 -9.14
CA ASN A 78 14.20 -12.67 -8.54
C ASN A 78 14.09 -12.57 -7.00
N THR A 79 12.99 -13.06 -6.41
CA THR A 79 12.79 -13.04 -4.95
C THR A 79 13.37 -14.29 -4.30
N SER A 80 14.26 -14.12 -3.32
CA SER A 80 14.83 -15.22 -2.52
C SER A 80 13.97 -15.66 -1.33
N ALA A 81 12.71 -15.21 -1.26
CA ALA A 81 11.79 -15.47 -0.15
C ALA A 81 10.74 -16.53 -0.51
N ALA A 82 10.30 -17.32 0.48
CA ALA A 82 9.22 -18.29 0.31
C ALA A 82 7.86 -17.58 0.17
N LEU A 83 7.56 -17.11 -1.05
CA LEU A 83 6.35 -16.35 -1.37
C LEU A 83 5.18 -17.27 -1.73
N SER A 84 3.96 -16.85 -1.38
CA SER A 84 2.72 -17.34 -1.95
C SER A 84 1.86 -16.15 -2.34
N LEU A 85 1.07 -16.29 -3.38
CA LEU A 85 0.22 -15.24 -3.92
C LEU A 85 -1.15 -15.83 -4.18
N ILE A 86 -2.19 -15.07 -3.85
CA ILE A 86 -3.54 -15.32 -4.34
C ILE A 86 -3.99 -14.13 -5.18
N SER A 87 -4.53 -14.42 -6.36
CA SER A 87 -4.97 -13.40 -7.30
C SER A 87 -6.39 -12.93 -6.98
N ARG A 88 -6.78 -11.80 -7.57
CA ARG A 88 -8.17 -11.33 -7.64
C ARG A 88 -9.14 -12.43 -8.04
N GLU A 89 -8.81 -13.22 -9.06
CA GLU A 89 -9.70 -14.26 -9.57
C GLU A 89 -9.83 -15.42 -8.56
N ASP A 90 -8.77 -15.76 -7.82
CA ASP A 90 -8.85 -16.74 -6.74
C ASP A 90 -9.75 -16.25 -5.61
N ILE A 91 -9.59 -14.97 -5.22
CA ILE A 91 -10.45 -14.32 -4.22
C ILE A 91 -11.91 -14.35 -4.68
N ARG A 92 -12.18 -13.95 -5.94
CA ARG A 92 -13.53 -13.93 -6.51
C ARG A 92 -14.16 -15.31 -6.56
N ARG A 93 -13.39 -16.35 -6.93
CA ARG A 93 -13.87 -17.74 -7.00
C ARG A 93 -14.06 -18.38 -5.63
N SER A 94 -13.36 -17.91 -4.61
CA SER A 94 -13.43 -18.48 -3.26
C SER A 94 -14.73 -18.24 -2.53
N GLY A 95 -15.49 -17.20 -2.90
CA GLY A 95 -16.67 -16.76 -2.16
C GLY A 95 -16.36 -16.15 -0.78
N ALA A 96 -15.10 -15.77 -0.51
CA ALA A 96 -14.74 -15.07 0.71
C ALA A 96 -15.51 -13.75 0.85
N ALA A 97 -16.03 -13.48 2.05
CA ALA A 97 -16.82 -12.29 2.34
C ALA A 97 -15.97 -11.13 2.93
N ASN A 98 -14.76 -11.43 3.39
CA ASN A 98 -13.86 -10.46 4.01
C ASN A 98 -12.38 -10.88 3.86
N LEU A 99 -11.47 -9.95 4.17
CA LEU A 99 -10.02 -10.19 4.10
C LEU A 99 -9.57 -11.43 4.87
N PRO A 100 -9.91 -11.61 6.17
CA PRO A 100 -9.54 -12.82 6.91
C PRO A 100 -9.97 -14.13 6.24
N GLU A 101 -11.16 -14.19 5.66
CA GLU A 101 -11.60 -15.36 4.91
C GLU A 101 -10.76 -15.60 3.66
N ALA A 102 -10.46 -14.55 2.90
CA ALA A 102 -9.58 -14.65 1.72
C ALA A 102 -8.18 -15.13 2.10
N LEU A 103 -7.66 -14.74 3.27
CA LEU A 103 -6.36 -15.19 3.78
C LEU A 103 -6.29 -16.70 4.06
N ARG A 104 -7.42 -17.40 4.21
CA ARG A 104 -7.45 -18.86 4.36
C ARG A 104 -7.01 -19.61 3.12
N LEU A 105 -7.07 -18.96 1.95
CA LEU A 105 -6.60 -19.53 0.69
C LEU A 105 -5.07 -19.65 0.64
N LEU A 106 -4.37 -18.87 1.46
CA LEU A 106 -2.91 -18.87 1.47
C LEU A 106 -2.36 -20.09 2.24
N PRO A 107 -1.46 -20.88 1.62
CA PRO A 107 -0.93 -22.08 2.26
C PRO A 107 -0.09 -21.75 3.50
N GLY A 108 -0.42 -22.40 4.62
CA GLY A 108 0.28 -22.24 5.90
C GLY A 108 -0.16 -21.02 6.74
N LEU A 109 -1.18 -20.30 6.26
CA LEU A 109 -1.94 -19.32 7.03
C LEU A 109 -3.21 -19.97 7.59
N ALA A 110 -3.63 -19.53 8.76
CA ALA A 110 -4.92 -19.84 9.31
C ALA A 110 -5.58 -18.56 9.83
N ALA A 111 -6.87 -18.43 9.55
CA ALA A 111 -7.68 -17.32 9.99
C ALA A 111 -8.93 -17.86 10.70
N PHE A 112 -9.15 -17.46 11.95
CA PHE A 112 -10.28 -17.89 12.75
C PHE A 112 -11.04 -16.68 13.25
N GLN A 113 -12.36 -16.73 13.12
CA GLN A 113 -13.23 -15.75 13.75
C GLN A 113 -13.33 -16.12 15.24
N VAL A 114 -12.88 -15.23 16.12
CA VAL A 114 -12.82 -15.45 17.58
C VAL A 114 -13.89 -14.68 18.34
N GLY A 115 -14.59 -13.77 17.65
CA GLY A 115 -15.74 -13.03 18.17
C GLY A 115 -16.65 -12.56 17.03
N THR A 116 -17.70 -11.81 17.34
CA THR A 116 -18.65 -11.34 16.32
C THR A 116 -17.98 -10.56 15.20
N ARG A 117 -16.92 -9.82 15.51
CA ARG A 117 -16.14 -9.02 14.54
C ARG A 117 -14.64 -9.35 14.55
N ASP A 118 -14.17 -10.06 15.57
CA ASP A 118 -12.75 -10.28 15.79
C ASP A 118 -12.21 -11.49 15.04
N TRP A 119 -11.02 -11.32 14.46
CA TRP A 119 -10.31 -12.36 13.73
C TRP A 119 -8.90 -12.55 14.26
N ALA A 120 -8.51 -13.81 14.42
CA ALA A 120 -7.14 -14.21 14.69
C ALA A 120 -6.54 -14.78 13.41
N VAL A 121 -5.47 -14.14 12.91
CA VAL A 121 -4.74 -14.57 11.71
C VAL A 121 -3.32 -14.92 12.12
N SER A 122 -2.88 -16.15 11.83
CA SER A 122 -1.53 -16.59 12.16
C SER A 122 -0.98 -17.62 11.19
N SER A 123 0.34 -17.76 11.18
CA SER A 123 1.04 -18.80 10.44
C SER A 123 1.57 -19.88 11.39
N ARG A 124 1.68 -21.12 10.89
CA ARG A 124 2.32 -22.26 11.58
C ARG A 124 1.82 -22.57 13.01
N GLY A 125 0.50 -22.58 13.24
CA GLY A 125 -0.07 -23.15 14.47
C GLY A 125 0.07 -22.28 15.74
N PHE A 126 0.68 -21.09 15.64
CA PHE A 126 0.74 -20.15 16.75
C PHE A 126 -0.61 -19.42 16.89
N HIS A 127 -1.56 -20.02 17.60
CA HIS A 127 -2.87 -19.43 17.89
C HIS A 127 -2.89 -18.96 19.33
N GLN A 128 -2.40 -17.75 19.58
CA GLN A 128 -2.64 -17.05 20.84
C GLN A 128 -3.66 -15.94 20.58
N GLN A 129 -4.42 -15.56 21.60
CA GLN A 129 -5.37 -14.44 21.54
C GLN A 129 -4.67 -13.11 21.17
N SER A 130 -3.35 -13.08 21.33
CA SER A 130 -2.38 -12.07 20.91
C SER A 130 -1.35 -12.64 19.91
N SER A 131 -1.83 -13.31 18.85
CA SER A 131 -0.96 -13.90 17.82
C SER A 131 -0.44 -12.82 16.85
N ASN A 132 0.69 -12.26 17.25
CA ASN A 132 1.11 -10.90 16.92
C ASN A 132 2.46 -10.86 16.20
N LYS A 133 2.68 -11.76 15.23
CA LYS A 133 4.02 -11.90 14.60
C LYS A 133 4.01 -11.86 13.07
N MET A 134 2.86 -11.53 12.48
CA MET A 134 2.77 -11.24 11.05
C MET A 134 2.76 -9.74 10.86
N LEU A 135 3.64 -9.22 10.01
CA LEU A 135 3.50 -7.85 9.55
C LEU A 135 2.42 -7.83 8.47
N VAL A 136 1.45 -6.94 8.60
CA VAL A 136 0.41 -6.77 7.57
C VAL A 136 0.56 -5.38 6.95
N LEU A 137 0.52 -5.38 5.63
CA LEU A 137 0.65 -4.22 4.77
C LEU A 137 -0.60 -4.11 3.89
N ILE A 138 -1.04 -2.88 3.67
CA ILE A 138 -2.01 -2.54 2.62
C ILE A 138 -1.32 -1.49 1.75
N ASP A 139 -1.07 -1.83 0.48
CA ASP A 139 -0.34 -0.99 -0.47
C ASP A 139 1.02 -0.51 0.07
N GLY A 140 1.72 -1.42 0.77
CA GLY A 140 3.01 -1.14 1.41
C GLY A 140 2.94 -0.35 2.72
N ARG A 141 1.75 0.04 3.20
CA ARG A 141 1.55 0.73 4.49
C ARG A 141 1.24 -0.26 5.59
N VAL A 142 1.94 -0.15 6.71
CA VAL A 142 1.74 -1.01 7.88
C VAL A 142 0.40 -0.74 8.55
N VAL A 143 -0.42 -1.78 8.74
CA VAL A 143 -1.72 -1.71 9.42
C VAL A 143 -1.69 -2.35 10.81
N TYR A 144 -0.59 -2.09 11.53
CA TYR A 144 -0.30 -2.63 12.84
C TYR A 144 -0.73 -1.68 13.95
N SER A 145 -1.41 -2.20 14.97
CA SER A 145 -1.74 -1.50 16.21
C SER A 145 -0.67 -1.79 17.27
N PRO A 146 0.09 -0.79 17.74
CA PRO A 146 1.07 -0.97 18.81
C PRO A 146 0.45 -1.41 20.14
N ILE A 147 -0.79 -0.98 20.41
CA ILE A 147 -1.51 -1.27 21.66
C ILE A 147 -1.97 -2.73 21.71
N PHE A 148 -2.46 -3.24 20.58
CA PHE A 148 -2.91 -4.63 20.45
C PHE A 148 -1.78 -5.59 20.03
N ALA A 149 -0.64 -5.02 19.64
CA ALA A 149 0.48 -5.68 19.00
C ALA A 149 0.07 -6.51 17.75
N GLY A 150 -1.00 -6.13 17.04
CA GLY A 150 -1.55 -6.92 15.95
C GLY A 150 -2.38 -6.09 14.99
N VAL A 151 -3.28 -6.75 14.24
CA VAL A 151 -4.18 -6.10 13.29
C VAL A 151 -5.61 -6.22 13.77
N PHE A 152 -6.31 -5.09 13.82
CA PHE A 152 -7.76 -5.06 13.96
C PHE A 152 -8.39 -5.29 12.58
N TRP A 153 -8.74 -6.54 12.28
CA TRP A 153 -9.23 -6.93 10.96
C TRP A 153 -10.60 -6.36 10.61
N ASP A 154 -11.42 -6.08 11.62
CA ASP A 154 -12.77 -5.51 11.50
C ASP A 154 -12.77 -4.05 10.99
N VAL A 155 -11.70 -3.30 11.27
CA VAL A 155 -11.56 -1.91 10.82
C VAL A 155 -10.80 -1.78 9.50
N GLN A 156 -10.25 -2.87 8.95
CA GLN A 156 -9.61 -2.86 7.62
C GLN A 156 -10.69 -2.90 6.53
N ARG A 157 -11.19 -1.73 6.12
CA ARG A 157 -12.27 -1.58 5.13
C ARG A 157 -11.76 -1.62 3.69
N VAL A 158 -11.00 -2.65 3.32
CA VAL A 158 -10.64 -2.89 1.92
C VAL A 158 -11.70 -3.79 1.30
N PRO A 159 -12.49 -3.30 0.33
CA PRO A 159 -13.43 -4.14 -0.40
C PRO A 159 -12.64 -5.23 -1.16
N LEU A 160 -13.10 -6.48 -1.10
CA LEU A 160 -12.39 -7.59 -1.77
C LEU A 160 -12.37 -7.42 -3.29
N GLU A 161 -13.38 -6.76 -3.83
CA GLU A 161 -13.47 -6.35 -5.23
C GLU A 161 -12.36 -5.38 -5.64
N ASP A 162 -11.72 -4.69 -4.70
CA ASP A 162 -10.61 -3.77 -4.99
C ASP A 162 -9.24 -4.41 -4.75
N VAL A 163 -9.20 -5.59 -4.13
CA VAL A 163 -7.96 -6.35 -3.95
C VAL A 163 -7.53 -6.95 -5.28
N GLU A 164 -6.37 -6.52 -5.75
CA GLU A 164 -5.73 -7.07 -6.96
C GLU A 164 -5.06 -8.41 -6.68
N ARG A 165 -4.36 -8.49 -5.54
CA ARG A 165 -3.74 -9.72 -5.06
C ARG A 165 -3.39 -9.60 -3.58
N ILE A 166 -3.19 -10.75 -2.94
CA ILE A 166 -2.59 -10.82 -1.61
C ILE A 166 -1.30 -11.63 -1.70
N GLU A 167 -0.22 -11.02 -1.23
CA GLU A 167 1.12 -11.61 -1.18
C GLU A 167 1.42 -12.07 0.26
N LEU A 168 1.93 -13.29 0.41
CA LEU A 168 2.42 -13.84 1.67
C LEU A 168 3.90 -14.19 1.54
N ILE A 169 4.73 -13.62 2.39
CA ILE A 169 6.09 -14.10 2.64
C ILE A 169 6.06 -14.94 3.92
N ARG A 170 6.45 -16.20 3.81
CA ARG A 170 6.55 -17.12 4.95
C ARG A 170 7.96 -17.12 5.52
N GLY A 171 8.06 -17.07 6.85
CA GLY A 171 9.34 -17.10 7.56
C GLY A 171 9.85 -15.71 7.95
N PRO A 172 11.06 -15.61 8.52
CA PRO A 172 11.55 -14.37 9.11
C PRO A 172 11.73 -13.26 8.06
N GLY A 173 10.75 -12.36 7.96
CA GLY A 173 10.83 -11.13 7.18
C GLY A 173 11.54 -10.00 7.93
N ALA A 174 11.99 -10.25 9.16
CA ALA A 174 12.57 -9.24 10.06
C ALA A 174 13.81 -8.54 9.49
N ALA A 175 14.59 -9.21 8.63
CA ALA A 175 15.75 -8.59 7.99
C ALA A 175 15.39 -7.37 7.13
N LEU A 176 14.24 -7.40 6.45
CA LEU A 176 13.76 -6.29 5.62
C LEU A 176 12.71 -5.43 6.33
N TRP A 177 11.83 -6.05 7.13
CA TRP A 177 10.63 -5.43 7.67
C TRP A 177 10.67 -5.15 9.18
N GLY A 178 11.68 -5.64 9.89
CA GLY A 178 11.86 -5.39 11.32
C GLY A 178 11.07 -6.33 12.24
N ALA A 179 10.99 -5.95 13.53
CA ALA A 179 10.57 -6.84 14.63
C ALA A 179 9.15 -7.42 14.53
N ASN A 180 8.28 -6.86 13.69
CA ASN A 180 6.89 -7.33 13.53
C ASN A 180 6.72 -8.37 12.42
N ALA A 181 7.79 -8.71 11.68
CA ALA A 181 7.76 -9.66 10.56
C ALA A 181 8.40 -11.02 10.90
N VAL A 182 8.42 -11.41 12.18
CA VAL A 182 9.11 -12.63 12.66
C VAL A 182 8.51 -13.90 12.05
N ASN A 183 7.18 -13.95 11.89
CA ASN A 183 6.50 -15.11 11.32
C ASN A 183 6.17 -14.94 9.83
N GLY A 184 6.37 -13.74 9.28
CA GLY A 184 6.15 -13.41 7.88
C GLY A 184 5.55 -12.04 7.64
N VAL A 185 5.23 -11.79 6.37
CA VAL A 185 4.62 -10.55 5.89
C VAL A 185 3.41 -10.89 5.03
N ILE A 186 2.28 -10.23 5.29
CA ILE A 186 1.10 -10.23 4.44
C ILE A 186 1.04 -8.86 3.79
N ASN A 187 0.94 -8.80 2.47
CA ASN A 187 0.79 -7.56 1.72
C ASN A 187 -0.45 -7.65 0.84
N ILE A 188 -1.42 -6.81 1.14
CA ILE A 188 -2.66 -6.66 0.37
C ILE A 188 -2.40 -5.54 -0.64
N VAL A 189 -2.49 -5.87 -1.92
CA VAL A 189 -2.29 -4.92 -3.01
C VAL A 189 -3.63 -4.63 -3.63
N THR A 190 -4.02 -3.35 -3.64
CA THR A 190 -5.26 -2.89 -4.23
C THR A 190 -5.05 -2.46 -5.68
N ARG A 191 -6.15 -2.37 -6.44
CA ARG A 191 -6.15 -1.79 -7.77
C ARG A 191 -5.82 -0.31 -7.75
N PRO A 192 -5.29 0.23 -8.87
CA PRO A 192 -5.24 1.68 -9.07
C PRO A 192 -6.61 2.30 -8.81
N ALA A 193 -6.63 3.45 -8.13
CA ALA A 193 -7.89 4.10 -7.73
C ALA A 193 -8.85 4.38 -8.89
N GLY A 194 -8.36 4.52 -10.13
CA GLY A 194 -9.18 4.71 -11.33
C GLY A 194 -9.88 3.44 -11.85
N GLU A 195 -9.51 2.27 -11.36
CA GLU A 195 -10.10 0.97 -11.74
C GLU A 195 -10.97 0.37 -10.63
N THR A 196 -10.93 0.98 -9.44
CA THR A 196 -11.73 0.65 -8.27
C THR A 196 -13.17 1.15 -8.44
N ALA A 197 -14.16 0.39 -7.94
CA ALA A 197 -15.57 0.72 -8.11
C ALA A 197 -15.99 2.06 -7.44
N GLY A 198 -15.13 2.68 -6.63
CA GLY A 198 -15.36 3.97 -5.99
C GLY A 198 -16.37 3.85 -4.84
N GLY A 199 -15.97 4.27 -3.63
CA GLY A 199 -16.79 4.12 -2.42
C GLY A 199 -18.00 5.06 -2.28
N LEU A 200 -18.44 5.74 -3.36
CA LEU A 200 -19.56 6.69 -3.32
C LEU A 200 -20.31 6.69 -4.66
N PRO A 201 -21.53 6.13 -4.73
CA PRO A 201 -22.51 6.58 -5.72
C PRO A 201 -23.00 7.97 -5.28
N LEU A 202 -22.81 8.97 -6.14
CA LEU A 202 -23.51 10.26 -6.01
C LEU A 202 -25.01 10.08 -6.28
#